data_AF-A0A537IX84-F1
#
_entry.id   AF-A0A537IX84-F1
#
_cell.length_a   1.000
_cell.length_b   1.000
_cell.length_c   1.000
_cell.angle_alpha   90.00
_cell.angle_beta   90.00
_cell.angle_gamma   90.00
#
_symmetry.space_group_name_H-M   'P 1'
#
loop_
_entity.id
_entity.type
_entity.pdbx_description
1 polymer ?
#
loop_
_entity_poly.entity_id
_entity_poly.type
_entity_poly.pdbx_seq_one_letter_code
_entity_poly.pdbx_strand_id
1 'polypeptide(L)'
;MQQAARWGHHRHGSSEERAIRDHCNLPQGFVPGRVVSLQLGVGRDTRNARFNATAGDRTSLTGEIAVSALGSDFDFTKYSLDYQHLFPVGEDSVIVGRIFGGVANVASCPTSAPKPAACLPLQDRFILGGPSTVRGLPAGFKSDTSILLANLEYRFPMSALIPSFRDVTTILFVDAGNAPASFTDPPEVAYGLGIAINTPLGPIRIDLAWRGLDGTRQTWLSLGAPF
;
A
#
# COMPACT_ATOMS: atom_id res chain seq x y z
N MET A 1 46.01 -40.53 -50.80
CA MET A 1 47.02 -39.77 -50.03
C MET A 1 46.48 -38.38 -49.76
N GLN A 2 46.63 -37.91 -48.52
CA GLN A 2 46.35 -36.56 -47.98
C GLN A 2 44.88 -36.10 -47.90
N GLN A 3 44.44 -35.82 -46.68
CA GLN A 3 43.55 -34.70 -46.36
C GLN A 3 43.86 -34.19 -44.95
N ALA A 4 44.12 -32.89 -44.85
CA ALA A 4 44.29 -32.13 -43.62
C ALA A 4 42.93 -31.71 -43.05
N ALA A 5 42.79 -31.64 -41.72
CA ALA A 5 41.64 -31.02 -41.05
C ALA A 5 42.11 -30.43 -39.70
N ARG A 6 42.18 -29.10 -39.63
CA ARG A 6 41.24 -28.20 -38.91
C ARG A 6 41.40 -28.22 -37.38
N TRP A 7 42.06 -27.19 -36.88
CA TRP A 7 42.05 -26.79 -35.47
C TRP A 7 40.66 -26.25 -35.09
N GLY A 8 39.97 -26.96 -34.20
CA GLY A 8 38.76 -26.49 -33.54
C GLY A 8 39.12 -25.80 -32.23
N HIS A 9 38.94 -24.49 -32.15
CA HIS A 9 38.89 -23.79 -30.86
C HIS A 9 37.55 -24.12 -30.18
N HIS A 10 37.55 -25.13 -29.32
CA HIS A 10 36.50 -25.30 -28.31
C HIS A 10 36.63 -24.16 -27.29
N ARG A 11 35.75 -23.18 -27.35
CA ARG A 11 35.52 -22.28 -26.21
C ARG A 11 34.82 -23.10 -25.12
N HIS A 12 35.60 -23.51 -24.12
CA HIS A 12 35.07 -23.89 -22.81
C HIS A 12 34.50 -22.62 -22.16
N GLY A 13 33.23 -22.33 -22.41
CA GLY A 13 32.42 -21.55 -21.47
C GLY A 13 32.12 -22.48 -20.30
N SER A 14 32.74 -22.23 -19.16
CA SER A 14 32.67 -23.09 -17.99
C SER A 14 31.23 -23.21 -17.48
N SER A 15 30.88 -24.39 -16.97
CA SER A 15 29.64 -24.67 -16.26
C SER A 15 29.38 -23.72 -15.07
N GLU A 16 30.39 -22.98 -14.63
CA GLU A 16 30.32 -21.99 -13.56
C GLU A 16 29.61 -20.69 -14.01
N GLU A 17 29.71 -20.28 -15.28
CA GLU A 17 29.00 -19.09 -15.78
C GLU A 17 27.47 -19.29 -15.89
N ARG A 18 27.00 -20.54 -15.94
CA ARG A 18 25.57 -20.87 -15.83
C ARG A 18 25.08 -20.92 -14.37
N ALA A 19 25.95 -21.26 -13.42
CA ALA A 19 25.57 -21.43 -12.02
C ALA A 19 25.32 -20.10 -11.28
N ILE A 20 25.84 -18.97 -11.79
CA ILE A 20 25.73 -17.66 -11.13
C ILE A 20 24.39 -16.95 -11.42
N ARG A 21 23.56 -17.44 -12.37
CA ARG A 21 22.28 -16.77 -12.73
C ARG A 21 21.07 -17.12 -11.86
N ASP A 22 21.14 -18.17 -11.03
CA ASP A 22 19.92 -18.80 -10.50
C ASP A 22 19.70 -18.63 -8.98
N HIS A 23 20.37 -17.68 -8.31
CA HIS A 23 20.17 -17.43 -6.87
C HIS A 23 19.30 -16.22 -6.55
N CYS A 24 18.40 -15.83 -7.46
CA CYS A 24 17.28 -14.98 -7.10
C CYS A 24 16.06 -15.86 -6.86
N ASN A 25 15.84 -16.25 -5.60
CA ASN A 25 14.55 -16.78 -5.21
C ASN A 25 13.49 -15.72 -5.52
N LEU A 26 12.61 -16.03 -6.47
CA LEU A 26 11.52 -15.12 -6.82
C LEU A 26 10.67 -14.85 -5.57
N PRO A 27 10.14 -13.63 -5.41
CA PRO A 27 9.20 -13.35 -4.33
C PRO A 27 8.05 -14.36 -4.35
N GLN A 28 7.60 -14.78 -3.18
CA GLN A 28 6.52 -15.77 -3.09
C GLN A 28 5.26 -15.27 -3.80
N GLY A 29 4.72 -16.12 -4.68
CA GLY A 29 3.53 -15.78 -5.47
C GLY A 29 3.78 -14.73 -6.57
N PHE A 30 5.04 -14.46 -6.95
CA PHE A 30 5.35 -13.70 -8.15
C PHE A 30 5.07 -14.52 -9.41
N VAL A 31 4.32 -13.94 -10.34
CA VAL A 31 4.15 -14.47 -11.69
C VAL A 31 4.77 -13.44 -12.64
N PRO A 32 5.82 -13.79 -13.40
CA PRO A 32 6.37 -12.90 -14.40
C PRO A 32 5.35 -12.62 -15.50
N GLY A 33 5.28 -11.37 -15.96
CA GLY A 33 4.47 -10.99 -17.11
C GLY A 33 4.43 -9.47 -17.29
N ARG A 34 4.08 -9.04 -18.49
CA ARG A 34 3.87 -7.64 -18.84
C ARG A 34 2.45 -7.23 -18.49
N VAL A 35 2.30 -6.06 -17.87
CA VAL A 35 1.01 -5.41 -17.66
C VAL A 35 0.92 -4.20 -18.57
N VAL A 36 -0.12 -4.18 -19.40
CA VAL A 36 -0.52 -2.97 -20.14
C VAL A 36 -1.96 -2.69 -19.75
N SER A 37 -2.18 -1.61 -19.03
CA SER A 37 -3.49 -1.25 -18.49
C SER A 37 -3.91 0.17 -18.87
N LEU A 38 -5.21 0.40 -18.85
CA LEU A 38 -5.82 1.72 -18.92
C LEU A 38 -6.47 2.00 -17.57
N GLN A 39 -6.14 3.15 -16.99
CA GLN A 39 -6.69 3.59 -15.71
C GLN A 39 -7.43 4.92 -15.89
N LEU A 40 -8.62 5.00 -15.31
CA LEU A 40 -9.43 6.20 -15.20
C LEU A 40 -9.67 6.52 -13.73
N GLY A 41 -9.57 7.80 -13.37
CA GLY A 41 -9.74 8.25 -12.01
C GLY A 41 -10.56 9.54 -11.94
N VAL A 42 -11.37 9.65 -10.90
CA VAL A 42 -12.05 10.89 -10.53
C VAL A 42 -11.76 11.21 -9.08
N GLY A 43 -11.45 12.46 -8.79
CA GLY A 43 -11.12 12.93 -7.46
C GLY A 43 -11.83 14.23 -7.13
N ARG A 44 -12.22 14.38 -5.86
CA ARG A 44 -12.76 15.63 -5.31
C ARG A 44 -12.05 15.92 -4.00
N ASP A 45 -11.55 17.14 -3.85
CA ASP A 45 -10.88 17.61 -2.65
C ASP A 45 -11.51 18.94 -2.24
N THR A 46 -12.16 18.96 -1.07
CA THR A 46 -12.75 20.16 -0.46
C THR A 46 -12.07 20.53 0.84
N ARG A 47 -10.90 19.94 1.12
CA ARG A 47 -10.14 20.26 2.33
C ARG A 47 -9.78 21.74 2.35
N ASN A 48 -9.89 22.34 3.53
CA ASN A 48 -9.57 23.75 3.73
C ASN A 48 -8.07 24.08 3.62
N ALA A 49 -7.20 23.08 3.72
CA ALA A 49 -5.76 23.22 3.48
C ALA A 49 -5.18 21.95 2.86
N ARG A 50 -4.09 22.07 2.10
CA ARG A 50 -3.47 20.92 1.42
C ARG A 50 -2.72 19.98 2.37
N PHE A 51 -1.99 20.54 3.33
CA PHE A 51 -1.07 19.79 4.20
C PHE A 51 -1.59 19.59 5.63
N ASN A 52 -2.14 20.64 6.24
CA ASN A 52 -2.71 20.59 7.59
C ASN A 52 -4.20 20.95 7.56
N ALA A 53 -4.99 20.10 6.91
CA ALA A 53 -6.44 20.26 6.83
C ALA A 53 -7.09 20.02 8.19
N THR A 54 -8.08 20.84 8.54
CA THR A 54 -8.90 20.68 9.75
C THR A 54 -10.37 20.42 9.45
N ALA A 55 -10.81 20.65 8.21
CA ALA A 55 -12.17 20.43 7.75
C ALA A 55 -12.24 20.06 6.27
N GLY A 56 -13.34 19.43 5.88
CA GLY A 56 -13.65 19.08 4.49
C GLY A 56 -13.38 17.61 4.18
N ASP A 57 -13.37 17.29 2.87
CA ASP A 57 -13.38 15.93 2.37
C ASP A 57 -12.29 15.73 1.33
N ARG A 58 -11.83 14.49 1.21
CA ARG A 58 -11.10 14.02 0.03
C ARG A 58 -11.69 12.71 -0.42
N THR A 59 -11.97 12.61 -1.71
CA THR A 59 -12.49 11.38 -2.32
C THR A 59 -11.72 11.09 -3.59
N SER A 60 -11.34 9.83 -3.79
CA SER A 60 -10.74 9.32 -5.02
C SER A 60 -11.40 8.01 -5.40
N LEU A 61 -11.87 7.91 -6.63
CA LEU A 61 -12.38 6.70 -7.23
C LEU A 61 -11.54 6.39 -8.46
N THR A 62 -11.02 5.17 -8.55
CA THR A 62 -10.19 4.73 -9.68
C THR A 62 -10.70 3.39 -10.21
N GLY A 63 -10.74 3.27 -11.53
CA GLY A 63 -10.99 2.05 -12.26
C GLY A 63 -9.83 1.76 -13.20
N GLU A 64 -9.38 0.51 -13.23
CA GLU A 64 -8.27 0.06 -14.06
C GLU A 64 -8.64 -1.23 -14.78
N ILE A 65 -8.25 -1.33 -16.05
CA ILE A 65 -8.47 -2.51 -16.88
C ILE A 65 -7.17 -2.90 -17.58
N ALA A 66 -6.79 -4.16 -17.45
CA ALA A 66 -5.71 -4.78 -18.19
C ALA A 66 -6.29 -5.97 -18.96
N VAL A 67 -6.07 -6.02 -20.27
CA VAL A 67 -6.61 -7.09 -21.13
C VAL A 67 -5.58 -7.46 -22.20
N SER A 68 -5.67 -8.69 -22.69
CA SER A 68 -4.81 -9.20 -23.77
C SER A 68 -4.88 -8.34 -25.04
N ALA A 69 -6.03 -7.74 -25.34
CA ALA A 69 -6.20 -6.82 -26.48
C ALA A 69 -5.33 -5.55 -26.39
N LEU A 70 -4.88 -5.16 -25.19
CA LEU A 70 -3.93 -4.07 -24.96
C LEU A 70 -2.46 -4.56 -24.95
N GLY A 71 -2.22 -5.86 -25.15
CA GLY A 71 -0.89 -6.47 -25.07
C GLY A 71 -0.44 -6.82 -23.65
N SER A 72 -1.38 -6.86 -22.69
CA SER A 72 -1.15 -7.35 -21.32
C SER A 72 -1.12 -8.88 -21.27
N ASP A 73 -0.22 -9.44 -20.47
CA ASP A 73 -0.18 -10.87 -20.14
C ASP A 73 -1.15 -11.22 -18.99
N PHE A 74 -1.68 -10.20 -18.30
CA PHE A 74 -2.68 -10.31 -17.24
C PHE A 74 -4.01 -9.74 -17.69
N ASP A 75 -5.10 -10.42 -17.34
CA ASP A 75 -6.48 -10.01 -17.64
C ASP A 75 -7.26 -9.75 -16.35
N PHE A 76 -7.42 -8.46 -16.00
CA PHE A 76 -8.10 -8.05 -14.79
C PHE A 76 -8.80 -6.70 -14.92
N THR A 77 -9.78 -6.48 -14.06
CA THR A 77 -10.38 -5.17 -13.82
C THR A 77 -10.34 -4.87 -12.34
N LYS A 78 -9.87 -3.68 -11.97
CA LYS A 78 -9.67 -3.25 -10.59
C LYS A 78 -10.41 -1.95 -10.32
N TYR A 79 -11.06 -1.89 -9.17
CA TYR A 79 -11.75 -0.70 -8.68
C TYR A 79 -11.31 -0.39 -7.26
N SER A 80 -11.11 0.89 -6.95
CA SER A 80 -10.85 1.33 -5.58
C SER A 80 -11.47 2.67 -5.28
N LEU A 81 -11.93 2.82 -4.03
CA LEU A 81 -12.46 4.03 -3.43
C LEU A 81 -11.61 4.38 -2.21
N ASP A 82 -11.15 5.62 -2.15
CA ASP A 82 -10.54 6.23 -0.96
C ASP A 82 -11.37 7.45 -0.57
N TYR A 83 -11.98 7.42 0.61
CA TYR A 83 -12.79 8.49 1.14
C TYR A 83 -12.28 8.92 2.51
N GLN A 84 -12.13 10.23 2.70
CA GLN A 84 -11.66 10.85 3.93
C GLN A 84 -12.55 12.02 4.28
N HIS A 85 -12.87 12.14 5.56
CA HIS A 85 -13.59 13.28 6.12
C HIS A 85 -12.87 13.81 7.35
N LEU A 86 -12.80 15.14 7.47
CA LEU A 86 -12.20 15.83 8.59
C LEU A 86 -13.28 16.56 9.38
N PHE A 87 -13.53 16.08 10.60
CA PHE A 87 -14.47 16.67 11.55
C PHE A 87 -13.70 17.62 12.47
N PRO A 88 -13.85 18.95 12.35
CA PRO A 88 -13.25 19.88 13.30
C PRO A 88 -13.89 19.69 14.69
N VAL A 89 -13.07 19.60 15.73
CA VAL A 89 -13.51 19.43 17.12
C VAL A 89 -12.77 20.43 18.01
N GLY A 90 -13.49 21.41 18.56
CA GLY A 90 -12.87 22.53 19.27
C GLY A 90 -12.27 23.56 18.30
N GLU A 91 -11.27 24.32 18.74
CA GLU A 91 -10.65 25.37 17.90
C GLU A 91 -9.73 24.77 16.83
N ASP A 92 -8.73 24.00 17.24
CA ASP A 92 -7.67 23.52 16.32
C ASP A 92 -7.53 21.99 16.27
N SER A 93 -8.35 21.23 17.01
CA SER A 93 -8.29 19.76 16.98
C SER A 93 -9.21 19.19 15.88
N VAL A 94 -8.86 18.02 15.35
CA VAL A 94 -9.62 17.41 14.26
C VAL A 94 -9.68 15.90 14.43
N ILE A 95 -10.86 15.33 14.17
CA ILE A 95 -11.02 13.89 13.96
C ILE A 95 -11.00 13.63 12.46
N VAL A 96 -10.13 12.73 12.00
CA VAL A 96 -10.02 12.33 10.61
C VAL A 96 -10.48 10.88 10.47
N GLY A 97 -11.56 10.68 9.73
CA GLY A 97 -12.03 9.35 9.37
C GLY A 97 -11.66 9.03 7.92
N ARG A 98 -11.19 7.81 7.67
CA ARG A 98 -10.96 7.28 6.32
C ARG A 98 -11.62 5.92 6.15
N ILE A 99 -12.22 5.71 4.98
CA ILE A 99 -12.59 4.41 4.46
C ILE A 99 -11.86 4.20 3.14
N PHE A 100 -11.17 3.07 3.02
CA PHE A 100 -10.56 2.65 1.76
C PHE A 100 -11.01 1.24 1.42
N GLY A 101 -11.44 1.03 0.19
CA GLY A 101 -11.88 -0.28 -0.25
C GLY A 101 -11.56 -0.49 -1.72
N GLY A 102 -11.35 -1.76 -2.09
CA GLY A 102 -11.11 -2.10 -3.48
C GLY A 102 -11.31 -3.57 -3.78
N VAL A 103 -11.56 -3.85 -5.05
CA VAL A 103 -11.74 -5.20 -5.59
C VAL A 103 -11.11 -5.28 -6.97
N ALA A 104 -10.41 -6.38 -7.22
CA ALA A 104 -9.82 -6.71 -8.50
C ALA A 104 -10.37 -8.06 -8.96
N ASN A 105 -11.10 -8.04 -10.06
CA ASN A 105 -11.66 -9.22 -10.71
C ASN A 105 -10.68 -9.68 -11.79
N VAL A 106 -10.40 -10.97 -11.84
CA VAL A 106 -9.48 -11.57 -12.80
C VAL A 106 -10.29 -12.41 -13.78
N ALA A 107 -10.17 -12.15 -15.07
CA ALA A 107 -10.90 -12.90 -16.10
C ALA A 107 -10.17 -14.20 -16.48
N SER A 108 -8.84 -14.19 -16.43
CA SER A 108 -8.00 -15.37 -16.70
C SER A 108 -6.78 -15.39 -15.79
N CYS A 109 -6.40 -16.58 -15.31
CA CYS A 109 -5.24 -16.73 -14.43
C CYS A 109 -4.04 -17.29 -15.21
N PRO A 110 -2.89 -16.60 -15.24
CA PRO A 110 -1.67 -17.09 -15.91
C PRO A 110 -0.96 -18.21 -15.12
N THR A 111 -1.53 -18.66 -14.00
CA THR A 111 -0.94 -19.66 -13.10
C THR A 111 -2.00 -20.61 -12.57
N SER A 112 -1.58 -21.82 -12.22
CA SER A 112 -2.42 -22.81 -11.52
C SER A 112 -2.34 -22.69 -9.99
N ALA A 113 -1.73 -21.61 -9.48
CA ALA A 113 -1.61 -21.38 -8.05
C ALA A 113 -3.00 -21.27 -7.37
N PRO A 114 -3.17 -21.81 -6.16
CA PRO A 114 -4.48 -21.92 -5.52
C PRO A 114 -5.03 -20.58 -5.01
N LYS A 115 -4.18 -19.56 -4.86
CA LYS A 115 -4.57 -18.26 -4.30
C LYS A 115 -5.04 -17.33 -5.43
N PRO A 116 -6.26 -16.76 -5.39
CA PRO A 116 -6.77 -15.84 -6.42
C PRO A 116 -5.84 -14.64 -6.67
N ALA A 117 -5.20 -14.14 -5.61
CA ALA A 117 -4.22 -13.05 -5.71
C ALA A 117 -3.04 -13.38 -6.64
N ALA A 118 -2.67 -14.65 -6.79
CA ALA A 118 -1.61 -15.09 -7.70
C ALA A 118 -1.91 -14.78 -9.18
N CYS A 119 -3.19 -14.62 -9.52
CA CYS A 119 -3.66 -14.24 -10.85
C CYS A 119 -3.53 -12.75 -11.15
N LEU A 120 -3.21 -11.93 -10.13
CA LEU A 120 -2.86 -10.52 -10.29
C LEU A 120 -1.34 -10.33 -10.23
N PRO A 121 -0.79 -9.40 -11.03
CA PRO A 121 0.60 -8.99 -10.90
C PRO A 121 0.82 -8.34 -9.52
N LEU A 122 2.03 -8.45 -8.96
CA LEU A 122 2.30 -8.08 -7.56
C LEU A 122 1.89 -6.64 -7.22
N GLN A 123 2.16 -5.69 -8.13
CA GLN A 123 1.84 -4.28 -7.94
C GLN A 123 0.34 -3.98 -7.94
N ASP A 124 -0.48 -4.86 -8.50
CA ASP A 124 -1.94 -4.66 -8.60
C ASP A 124 -2.73 -5.34 -7.49
N ARG A 125 -2.06 -6.12 -6.64
CA ARG A 125 -2.69 -6.67 -5.44
C ARG A 125 -2.94 -5.59 -4.42
N PHE A 126 -4.02 -5.72 -3.66
CA PHE A 126 -4.20 -4.91 -2.47
C PHE A 126 -3.37 -5.47 -1.33
N ILE A 127 -2.71 -4.57 -0.59
CA ILE A 127 -1.79 -4.91 0.49
C ILE A 127 -2.35 -4.41 1.81
N LEU A 128 -2.46 -5.30 2.79
CA LEU A 128 -2.81 -4.99 4.17
C LEU A 128 -1.55 -5.02 5.04
N GLY A 129 -1.40 -4.00 5.87
CA GLY A 129 -0.28 -3.77 6.76
C GLY A 129 0.73 -2.75 6.21
N GLY A 130 1.30 -1.94 7.10
CA GLY A 130 2.15 -0.81 6.75
C GLY A 130 1.56 0.55 7.15
N PRO A 131 2.28 1.66 6.84
CA PRO A 131 1.98 2.99 7.37
C PRO A 131 0.64 3.58 6.89
N SER A 132 0.17 3.19 5.70
CA SER A 132 -1.02 3.73 5.05
C SER A 132 -2.25 2.81 5.12
N THR A 133 -2.16 1.70 5.86
CA THR A 133 -3.26 0.74 6.04
C THR A 133 -3.51 0.44 7.52
N VAL A 134 -3.12 -0.73 8.03
CA VAL A 134 -3.18 -1.05 9.47
C VAL A 134 -1.77 -0.96 10.03
N ARG A 135 -1.46 0.15 10.72
CA ARG A 135 -0.09 0.54 11.06
C ARG A 135 0.61 -0.42 12.00
N GLY A 136 -0.12 -1.15 12.84
CA GLY A 136 0.44 -2.14 13.77
C GLY A 136 0.88 -3.44 13.09
N LEU A 137 0.57 -3.65 11.81
CA LEU A 137 0.99 -4.82 11.04
C LEU A 137 2.27 -4.51 10.25
N PRO A 138 3.16 -5.49 10.05
CA PRO A 138 4.31 -5.32 9.18
C PRO A 138 3.86 -4.99 7.74
N ALA A 139 4.69 -4.26 6.99
CA ALA A 139 4.42 -3.98 5.59
C ALA A 139 4.28 -5.29 4.80
N GLY A 140 3.23 -5.41 3.98
CA GLY A 140 3.00 -6.63 3.21
C GLY A 140 2.40 -7.80 4.01
N PHE A 141 1.85 -7.56 5.21
CA PHE A 141 1.32 -8.60 6.09
C PHE A 141 0.32 -9.54 5.39
N LYS A 142 -0.63 -8.99 4.62
CA LYS A 142 -1.47 -9.76 3.70
C LYS A 142 -1.51 -9.07 2.34
N SER A 143 -1.72 -9.87 1.30
CA SER A 143 -1.89 -9.41 -0.07
C SER A 143 -3.01 -10.20 -0.72
N ASP A 144 -4.01 -9.51 -1.28
CA ASP A 144 -5.17 -10.16 -1.89
C ASP A 144 -5.78 -9.36 -3.07
N THR A 145 -6.83 -9.93 -3.66
CA THR A 145 -7.63 -9.35 -4.75
C THR A 145 -8.63 -8.29 -4.28
N SER A 146 -8.91 -8.22 -2.98
CA SER A 146 -9.80 -7.22 -2.39
C SER A 146 -9.29 -6.75 -1.04
N ILE A 147 -9.72 -5.56 -0.63
CA ILE A 147 -9.38 -4.98 0.66
C ILE A 147 -10.50 -4.07 1.15
N LEU A 148 -10.66 -4.00 2.47
CA LEU A 148 -11.47 -3.00 3.13
C LEU A 148 -10.74 -2.51 4.37
N LEU A 149 -10.65 -1.19 4.52
CA LEU A 149 -9.95 -0.49 5.59
C LEU A 149 -10.83 0.60 6.18
N ALA A 150 -10.68 0.80 7.48
CA ALA A 150 -11.15 1.97 8.19
C ALA A 150 -10.03 2.52 9.08
N ASN A 151 -9.76 3.82 8.99
CA ASN A 151 -8.80 4.50 9.85
C ASN A 151 -9.48 5.67 10.56
N LEU A 152 -9.15 5.86 11.83
CA LEU A 152 -9.60 7.00 12.62
C LEU A 152 -8.38 7.64 13.29
N GLU A 153 -8.18 8.94 13.08
CA GLU A 153 -7.18 9.73 13.79
C GLU A 153 -7.85 10.85 14.57
N TYR A 154 -7.40 11.08 15.80
CA TYR A 154 -7.63 12.31 16.53
C TYR A 154 -6.33 13.09 16.58
N ARG A 155 -6.31 14.27 15.94
CA ARG A 155 -5.15 15.14 15.85
C ARG A 155 -5.36 16.33 16.78
N PHE A 156 -4.43 16.48 17.72
CA PHE A 156 -4.45 17.48 18.76
C PHE A 156 -3.19 18.35 18.68
N PRO A 157 -3.32 19.67 18.45
CA PRO A 157 -2.16 20.55 18.37
C PRO A 157 -1.59 20.80 19.77
N MET A 158 -0.29 20.60 19.94
CA MET A 158 0.36 20.75 21.24
C MET A 158 0.38 22.19 21.76
N SER A 159 0.19 23.17 20.88
CA SER A 159 0.03 24.59 21.23
C SER A 159 -1.09 24.85 22.25
N ALA A 160 -2.14 24.03 22.24
CA ALA A 160 -3.25 24.13 23.18
C ALA A 160 -2.84 23.78 24.63
N LEU A 161 -1.75 23.03 24.83
CA LEU A 161 -1.18 22.75 26.16
C LEU A 161 0.07 23.57 26.43
N ILE A 162 0.94 23.71 25.43
CA ILE A 162 2.24 24.37 25.53
C ILE A 162 2.35 25.35 24.35
N PRO A 163 2.10 26.65 24.57
CA PRO A 163 2.02 27.65 23.48
C PRO A 163 3.28 27.76 22.59
N SER A 164 4.43 27.32 23.08
CA SER A 164 5.69 27.27 22.33
C SER A 164 5.71 26.19 21.23
N PHE A 165 4.83 25.18 21.28
CA PHE A 165 4.81 24.06 20.33
C PHE A 165 3.74 24.22 19.24
N ARG A 166 3.84 25.31 18.49
CA ARG A 166 2.87 25.67 17.42
C ARG A 166 2.87 24.72 16.24
N ASP A 167 4.03 24.16 15.91
CA ASP A 167 4.19 23.29 14.75
C ASP A 167 4.07 21.80 15.10
N VAL A 168 3.82 21.46 16.37
CA VAL A 168 3.76 20.07 16.82
C VAL A 168 2.30 19.63 17.00
N THR A 169 1.96 18.50 16.38
CA THR A 169 0.65 17.87 16.50
C THR A 169 0.80 16.45 17.04
N THR A 170 0.06 16.15 18.09
CA THR A 170 -0.09 14.80 18.62
C THR A 170 -1.22 14.09 17.89
N ILE A 171 -1.06 12.80 17.60
CA ILE A 171 -2.03 12.01 16.84
C ILE A 171 -2.33 10.75 17.62
N LEU A 172 -3.58 10.53 18.00
CA LEU A 172 -4.05 9.22 18.46
C LEU A 172 -4.77 8.54 17.32
N PHE A 173 -4.58 7.24 17.13
CA PHE A 173 -5.24 6.56 16.02
C PHE A 173 -5.65 5.13 16.32
N VAL A 174 -6.64 4.68 15.55
CA VAL A 174 -7.07 3.29 15.45
C VAL A 174 -7.25 2.95 13.97
N ASP A 175 -6.71 1.81 13.57
CA ASP A 175 -6.79 1.28 12.22
C ASP A 175 -7.44 -0.11 12.25
N ALA A 176 -8.28 -0.40 11.27
CA ALA A 176 -8.91 -1.71 11.11
C ALA A 176 -8.95 -2.10 9.62
N GLY A 177 -8.79 -3.38 9.31
CA GLY A 177 -9.02 -3.84 7.94
C GLY A 177 -8.86 -5.34 7.67
N ASN A 178 -9.33 -5.75 6.50
CA ASN A 178 -9.27 -7.11 5.99
C ASN A 178 -8.75 -7.13 4.54
N ALA A 179 -7.93 -8.12 4.24
CA ALA A 179 -7.56 -8.55 2.88
C ALA A 179 -7.55 -10.10 2.88
N PRO A 180 -8.47 -10.78 2.18
CA PRO A 180 -9.52 -10.21 1.33
C PRO A 180 -10.54 -9.36 2.11
N ALA A 181 -11.25 -8.46 1.42
CA ALA A 181 -12.31 -7.66 2.03
C ALA A 181 -13.40 -8.56 2.62
N SER A 182 -13.80 -8.31 3.87
CA SER A 182 -14.83 -9.07 4.57
C SER A 182 -15.59 -8.15 5.52
N PHE A 183 -16.90 -8.40 5.66
CA PHE A 183 -17.76 -7.76 6.66
C PHE A 183 -18.17 -8.72 7.78
N THR A 184 -17.90 -10.01 7.61
CA THR A 184 -18.27 -11.07 8.54
C THR A 184 -17.08 -11.54 9.38
N ASP A 185 -15.89 -11.51 8.80
CA ASP A 185 -14.68 -11.89 9.52
C ASP A 185 -14.17 -10.72 10.36
N PRO A 186 -13.67 -10.97 11.58
CA PRO A 186 -13.05 -9.92 12.38
C PRO A 186 -11.90 -9.22 11.63
N PRO A 187 -11.84 -7.88 11.64
CA PRO A 187 -10.73 -7.15 11.04
C PRO A 187 -9.44 -7.32 11.85
N GLU A 188 -8.32 -7.13 11.17
CA GLU A 188 -7.05 -6.87 11.85
C GLU A 188 -7.12 -5.45 12.41
N VAL A 189 -6.88 -5.29 13.72
CA VAL A 189 -6.99 -4.00 14.41
C VAL A 189 -5.64 -3.60 15.00
N ALA A 190 -5.31 -2.32 14.85
CA ALA A 190 -4.16 -1.68 15.49
C ALA A 190 -4.55 -0.32 16.07
N TYR A 191 -3.80 0.13 17.06
CA TYR A 191 -3.94 1.47 17.62
C TYR A 191 -2.56 2.06 17.90
N GLY A 192 -2.49 3.37 18.07
CA GLY A 192 -1.20 3.99 18.30
C GLY A 192 -1.22 5.48 18.57
N LEU A 193 0.01 6.00 18.67
CA LEU A 193 0.34 7.39 18.95
C LEU A 193 1.33 7.87 17.90
N GLY A 194 1.10 9.07 17.38
CA GLY A 194 2.00 9.75 16.46
C GLY A 194 2.33 11.16 16.93
N ILE A 195 3.49 11.65 16.50
CA ILE A 195 3.89 13.05 16.62
C ILE A 195 4.23 13.55 15.23
N ALA A 196 3.64 14.68 14.84
CA ALA A 196 3.90 15.35 13.58
C ALA A 196 4.47 16.75 13.82
N ILE A 197 5.45 17.13 13.01
CA ILE A 197 6.03 18.48 12.97
C ILE A 197 5.69 19.08 11.62
N ASN A 198 4.95 20.19 11.62
CA ASN A 198 4.59 20.91 10.41
C ASN A 198 5.81 21.65 9.86
N THR A 199 6.15 21.37 8.61
CA THR A 199 7.23 22.06 7.88
C THR A 199 6.65 22.75 6.64
N PRO A 200 7.38 23.69 6.01
CA PRO A 200 6.96 24.30 4.76
C PRO A 200 6.69 23.30 3.61
N LEU A 201 7.27 22.10 3.67
CA LEU A 201 7.09 21.03 2.69
C LEU A 201 5.98 20.03 3.06
N GLY A 202 5.29 20.25 4.18
CA GLY A 202 4.30 19.35 4.76
C GLY A 202 4.73 18.78 6.12
N PRO A 203 3.84 18.04 6.81
CA PRO A 203 4.16 17.46 8.11
C PRO A 203 5.16 16.32 7.98
N ILE A 204 6.15 16.27 8.87
CA ILE A 204 6.99 15.09 9.09
C ILE A 204 6.47 14.39 10.34
N ARG A 205 6.12 13.11 10.24
CA ARG A 205 5.51 12.38 11.36
C ARG A 205 6.23 11.09 11.70
N ILE A 206 6.21 10.76 12.99
CA ILE A 206 6.62 9.47 13.53
C ILE A 206 5.41 8.83 14.22
N ASP A 207 5.05 7.62 13.80
CA ASP A 207 3.95 6.85 14.37
C ASP A 207 4.47 5.59 15.08
N LEU A 208 3.98 5.35 16.28
CA LEU A 208 4.16 4.12 17.05
C LEU A 208 2.81 3.39 17.09
N ALA A 209 2.79 2.18 16.55
CA ALA A 209 1.56 1.39 16.43
C ALA A 209 1.70 0.03 17.10
N TRP A 210 0.65 -0.42 17.76
CA TRP A 210 0.54 -1.73 18.38
C TRP A 210 -0.57 -2.54 17.74
N ARG A 211 -0.34 -3.85 17.59
CA ARG A 211 -1.35 -4.82 17.17
C ARG A 211 -1.86 -5.56 18.40
N GLY A 212 -3.17 -5.49 18.67
CA GLY A 212 -3.78 -6.20 19.79
C GLY A 212 -3.08 -5.98 21.14
N LEU A 213 -3.24 -6.93 22.07
CA LEU A 213 -2.56 -6.92 23.37
C LEU A 213 -1.26 -7.76 23.37
N ASP A 214 -0.89 -8.35 22.23
CA ASP A 214 0.25 -9.28 22.11
C ASP A 214 1.62 -8.59 22.15
N GLY A 215 1.64 -7.25 22.09
CA GLY A 215 2.84 -6.43 22.22
C GLY A 215 3.62 -6.24 20.92
N THR A 216 3.14 -6.77 19.79
CA THR A 216 3.75 -6.52 18.48
C THR A 216 3.65 -5.03 18.14
N ARG A 217 4.79 -4.40 17.88
CA ARG A 217 4.89 -2.97 17.59
C ARG A 217 5.53 -2.70 16.25
N GLN A 218 5.09 -1.62 15.61
CA GLN A 218 5.66 -1.07 14.39
C GLN A 218 5.95 0.41 14.59
N THR A 219 6.91 0.93 13.84
CA THR A 219 7.26 2.35 13.87
C THR A 219 7.43 2.85 12.45
N TRP A 220 6.80 3.99 12.14
CA TRP A 220 6.79 4.56 10.81
C TRP A 220 7.27 6.00 10.85
N LEU A 221 8.17 6.35 9.95
CA LEU A 221 8.51 7.73 9.61
C LEU A 221 7.83 8.06 8.28
N SER A 222 7.03 9.11 8.23
CA SER A 222 6.31 9.51 7.01
C SER A 222 6.44 11.00 6.74
N LEU A 223 6.41 11.35 5.45
CA LEU A 223 6.27 12.71 4.96
C LEU A 223 4.83 12.90 4.49
N GLY A 224 4.10 13.81 5.11
CA GLY A 224 2.67 14.00 4.90
C GLY A 224 1.80 13.13 5.80
N ALA A 225 0.49 13.24 5.60
CA ALA A 225 -0.44 12.26 6.14
C ALA A 225 -0.27 10.93 5.37
N PRO A 226 -0.34 9.77 6.03
CA PRO A 226 -0.19 8.46 5.40
C PRO A 226 -1.37 8.13 4.47
N PHE A 227 -2.44 8.93 4.56
CA PHE A 227 -3.60 8.93 3.70
C PHE A 227 -4.15 10.36 3.61
#